data_AF-A0A812ZUT9-F1
#
_entry.id   AF-A0A812ZUT9-F1
#
_cell.length_a   1.000
_cell.length_b   1.000
_cell.length_c   1.000
_cell.angle_alpha   90.00
_cell.angle_beta   90.00
_cell.angle_gamma   90.00
#
_symmetry.space_group_name_H-M   'P 1'
#
loop_
_entity.id
_entity.type
_entity.pdbx_description
1 polymer ?
#
loop_
_entity_poly.entity_id
_entity_poly.type
_entity_poly.pdbx_seq_one_letter_code
_entity_poly.pdbx_strand_id
1 'polypeptide(L)'
;MDADVPAIPVVEVVPPRFDVETERHLLSDYLEEHGYAVVANVADDAELATARSLMWDFLEALPRTRVRRDDVRTWDDKYDWIPNPANGIVHGFGFGQSDFMWHLRLLPRVKAAFATIWSTDDLLVSFDGGNIFRPWKYKRSWLTSGGWYHCDQNARFKDDWVDHTPPQEGWQPIRQVGYVCMTPRKFASADVIEKRKDAFVNNGSTSHWPHKFVSGGPALPTTPQKDPETISKEQRLLIGYDRDTSRCVVQ
;
A
#
# COMPACT_ATOMS: atom_id res chain seq x y z
N MET A 1 1.88 43.10 -1.68
CA MET A 1 2.86 42.93 -0.59
C MET A 1 2.71 41.51 -0.12
N ASP A 2 3.42 40.59 -0.77
CA ASP A 2 3.51 39.22 -0.31
C ASP A 2 4.40 39.24 0.93
N ALA A 3 3.80 38.99 2.09
CA ALA A 3 4.57 38.85 3.32
C ALA A 3 5.47 37.63 3.14
N ASP A 4 6.78 37.83 3.30
CA ASP A 4 7.77 36.76 3.46
C ASP A 4 7.28 35.81 4.57
N VAL A 5 6.69 34.69 4.16
CA VAL A 5 6.43 33.58 5.08
C VAL A 5 7.81 32.98 5.35
N PRO A 6 8.32 33.04 6.59
CA PRO A 6 9.62 32.47 6.89
C PRO A 6 9.61 30.99 6.55
N ALA A 7 10.60 30.56 5.75
CA ALA A 7 10.78 29.16 5.40
C ALA A 7 10.88 28.34 6.69
N ILE A 8 9.96 27.39 6.88
CA ILE A 8 10.03 26.45 7.99
C ILE A 8 11.27 25.58 7.76
N PRO A 9 12.25 25.57 8.67
CA PRO A 9 13.45 24.77 8.48
C PRO A 9 13.06 23.28 8.43
N VAL A 10 13.39 22.62 7.33
CA VAL A 10 13.25 21.17 7.21
C VAL A 10 14.36 20.54 8.05
N VAL A 11 13.99 19.99 9.19
CA VAL A 11 14.90 19.23 10.06
C VAL A 11 14.89 17.78 9.61
N GLU A 12 16.05 17.23 9.31
CA GLU A 12 16.18 15.80 9.06
C GLU A 12 15.88 15.03 10.36
N VAL A 13 14.90 14.14 10.31
CA VAL A 13 14.55 13.25 11.42
C VAL A 13 14.84 11.83 10.97
N VAL A 14 15.69 11.13 11.74
CA VAL A 14 15.90 9.70 11.59
C VAL A 14 15.06 9.02 12.67
N PRO A 15 13.86 8.52 12.37
CA PRO A 15 13.02 7.90 13.38
C PRO A 15 13.66 6.58 13.86
N PRO A 16 13.53 6.25 15.16
CA PRO A 16 13.87 4.93 15.66
C PRO A 16 13.03 3.87 14.93
N ARG A 17 13.62 2.69 14.78
CA ARG A 17 12.98 1.53 14.16
C ARG A 17 12.79 0.48 15.25
N PHE A 18 11.56 0.01 15.41
CA PHE A 18 11.18 -0.88 16.50
C PHE A 18 10.97 -2.30 16.00
N ASP A 19 11.42 -3.29 16.77
CA ASP A 19 10.98 -4.66 16.59
C ASP A 19 9.55 -4.85 17.13
N VAL A 20 8.63 -5.31 16.28
CA VAL A 20 7.21 -5.42 16.64
C VAL A 20 6.93 -6.51 17.68
N GLU A 21 7.82 -7.48 17.86
CA GLU A 21 7.65 -8.58 18.80
C GLU A 21 8.27 -8.24 20.16
N THR A 22 9.47 -7.64 20.17
CA THR A 22 10.21 -7.37 21.40
C THR A 22 10.03 -5.94 21.93
N GLU A 23 9.73 -4.97 21.08
CA GLU A 23 9.68 -3.53 21.41
C GLU A 23 8.29 -2.92 21.23
N ARG A 24 7.23 -3.75 21.28
CA ARG A 24 5.84 -3.33 21.05
C ARG A 24 5.37 -2.14 21.87
N HIS A 25 5.84 -1.99 23.11
CA HIS A 25 5.45 -0.88 23.99
C HIS A 25 6.12 0.42 23.54
N LEU A 26 7.42 0.39 23.24
CA LEU A 26 8.16 1.53 22.68
C LEU A 26 7.57 1.96 21.33
N LEU A 27 7.18 1.00 20.49
CA LEU A 27 6.48 1.25 19.24
C LEU A 27 5.17 2.02 19.47
N SER A 28 4.34 1.57 20.41
CA SER A 28 3.06 2.22 20.73
C SER A 28 3.25 3.59 21.35
N ASP A 29 4.17 3.74 22.30
CA ASP A 29 4.47 5.02 22.96
C ASP A 29 4.96 6.05 21.94
N TYR A 30 5.86 5.65 21.04
CA TYR A 30 6.36 6.52 19.96
C TYR A 30 5.25 6.90 18.97
N LEU A 31 4.37 5.96 18.62
CA LEU A 31 3.23 6.23 17.76
C LEU A 31 2.25 7.22 18.41
N GLU A 32 1.98 7.09 19.71
CA GLU A 32 1.11 8.01 20.46
C GLU A 32 1.71 9.41 20.56
N GLU A 33 3.01 9.51 20.84
CA GLU A 33 3.71 10.80 20.97
C GLU A 33 3.87 11.53 19.62
N HIS A 34 4.25 10.81 18.56
CA HIS A 34 4.66 11.42 17.30
C HIS A 34 3.65 11.26 16.14
N GLY A 35 2.61 10.44 16.31
CA GLY A 35 1.60 10.17 15.28
C GLY A 35 2.08 9.27 14.13
N TYR A 36 3.30 8.73 14.21
CA TYR A 36 3.84 7.71 13.30
C TYR A 36 4.89 6.87 14.02
N ALA A 37 5.19 5.68 13.51
CA ALA A 37 6.31 4.87 13.95
C ALA A 37 6.84 3.97 12.83
N VAL A 38 8.09 3.50 12.94
CA VAL A 38 8.72 2.63 11.93
C VAL A 38 8.95 1.24 12.51
N VAL A 39 8.34 0.22 11.90
CA VAL A 39 8.58 -1.18 12.26
C VAL A 39 9.78 -1.72 11.47
N ALA A 40 10.77 -2.25 12.17
CA ALA A 40 11.95 -2.84 11.58
C ALA A 40 11.69 -4.24 11.02
N ASN A 41 12.35 -4.55 9.91
CA ASN A 41 12.49 -5.91 9.37
C ASN A 41 11.13 -6.61 9.19
N VAL A 42 10.16 -5.91 8.60
CA VAL A 42 8.83 -6.49 8.32
C VAL A 42 8.84 -7.57 7.25
N ALA A 43 9.92 -7.62 6.46
CA ALA A 43 10.17 -8.62 5.43
C ALA A 43 11.68 -8.93 5.40
N ASP A 44 12.04 -10.19 5.11
CA ASP A 44 13.40 -10.60 4.80
C ASP A 44 13.76 -10.41 3.30
N ASP A 45 15.01 -10.68 2.93
CA ASP A 45 15.49 -10.49 1.55
C ASP A 45 14.73 -11.36 0.52
N ALA A 46 14.29 -12.55 0.90
CA ALA A 46 13.55 -13.45 0.02
C ALA A 46 12.11 -12.96 -0.18
N GLU A 47 11.47 -12.49 0.89
CA GLU A 47 10.16 -11.86 0.86
C GLU A 47 10.18 -10.57 0.05
N LEU A 48 11.24 -9.76 0.16
CA LEU A 48 11.44 -8.54 -0.64
C LEU A 48 11.70 -8.85 -2.12
N ALA A 49 12.49 -9.89 -2.42
CA ALA A 49 12.71 -10.35 -3.79
C ALA A 49 11.40 -10.84 -4.43
N THR A 50 10.60 -11.59 -3.68
CA THR A 50 9.28 -12.08 -4.10
C THR A 50 8.34 -10.91 -4.37
N ALA A 51 8.24 -9.96 -3.44
CA ALA A 51 7.43 -8.75 -3.62
C ALA A 51 7.81 -8.00 -4.90
N ARG A 52 9.10 -7.82 -5.15
CA ARG A 52 9.60 -7.16 -6.37
C ARG A 52 9.22 -7.91 -7.64
N SER A 53 9.32 -9.24 -7.64
CA SER A 53 8.90 -10.06 -8.79
C SER A 53 7.40 -9.89 -9.04
N LEU A 54 6.57 -10.06 -8.01
CA LEU A 54 5.11 -9.97 -8.12
C LEU A 54 4.63 -8.60 -8.60
N MET A 55 5.31 -7.52 -8.17
CA MET A 55 5.02 -6.17 -8.66
C MET A 55 5.29 -6.06 -10.16
N TRP A 56 6.42 -6.61 -10.63
CA TRP A 56 6.73 -6.64 -12.06
C TRP A 56 5.81 -7.56 -12.85
N ASP A 57 5.47 -8.73 -12.31
CA ASP A 57 4.51 -9.66 -12.91
C ASP A 57 3.17 -8.96 -13.16
N PHE A 58 2.71 -8.15 -12.20
CA PHE A 58 1.52 -7.33 -12.38
C PHE A 58 1.65 -6.31 -13.53
N LEU A 59 2.76 -5.55 -13.59
CA LEU A 59 2.98 -4.54 -14.63
C LEU A 59 3.10 -5.14 -16.04
N GLU A 60 3.65 -6.35 -16.14
CA GLU A 60 3.90 -7.06 -17.40
C GLU A 60 2.69 -7.89 -17.88
N ALA A 61 1.80 -8.29 -16.97
CA ALA A 61 0.60 -9.08 -17.29
C ALA A 61 -0.54 -8.25 -17.92
N LEU A 62 -0.46 -6.91 -17.90
CA LEU A 62 -1.53 -6.07 -18.43
C LEU A 62 -1.62 -6.21 -19.97
N PRO A 63 -2.82 -6.44 -20.56
CA PRO A 63 -2.95 -6.85 -21.96
C PRO A 63 -2.31 -5.95 -23.02
N ARG A 64 -2.11 -4.66 -22.74
CA ARG A 64 -1.53 -3.69 -23.68
C ARG A 64 -0.10 -3.26 -23.35
N THR A 65 0.44 -3.73 -22.22
CA THR A 65 1.71 -3.23 -21.70
C THR A 65 2.90 -3.65 -22.55
N ARG A 66 3.75 -2.67 -22.87
CA ARG A 66 5.08 -2.91 -23.46
C ARG A 66 6.20 -2.70 -22.45
N VAL A 67 5.86 -2.38 -21.20
CA VAL A 67 6.81 -2.27 -20.09
C VAL A 67 7.46 -3.62 -19.83
N ARG A 68 8.79 -3.66 -19.70
CA ARG A 68 9.58 -4.85 -19.37
C ARG A 68 10.57 -4.52 -18.27
N ARG A 69 10.62 -5.36 -17.23
CA ARG A 69 11.41 -5.18 -16.01
C ARG A 69 12.91 -5.08 -16.26
N ASP A 70 13.38 -5.64 -17.36
CA ASP A 70 14.78 -5.69 -17.78
C ASP A 70 15.16 -4.58 -18.77
N ASP A 71 14.19 -3.76 -19.21
CA ASP A 71 14.44 -2.66 -20.15
C ASP A 71 13.80 -1.34 -19.72
N VAL A 72 14.60 -0.51 -19.03
CA VAL A 72 14.20 0.84 -18.59
C VAL A 72 13.71 1.75 -19.74
N ARG A 73 14.12 1.49 -21.00
CA ARG A 73 13.65 2.26 -22.17
C ARG A 73 12.16 2.09 -22.41
N THR A 74 11.58 1.00 -21.87
CA THR A 74 10.15 0.70 -21.96
C THR A 74 9.33 1.29 -20.81
N TRP A 75 9.93 1.96 -19.82
CA TRP A 75 9.20 2.46 -18.63
C TRP A 75 8.57 3.84 -18.83
N ASP A 76 8.14 4.12 -20.06
CA ASP A 76 7.55 5.41 -20.44
C ASP A 76 6.05 5.28 -20.72
N ASP A 77 5.31 6.37 -20.60
CA ASP A 77 3.85 6.38 -20.72
C ASP A 77 3.40 5.88 -22.10
N LYS A 78 4.20 6.14 -23.15
CA LYS A 78 3.97 5.62 -24.51
C LYS A 78 4.10 4.10 -24.63
N TYR A 79 4.57 3.40 -23.61
CA TYR A 79 4.65 1.93 -23.52
C TYR A 79 3.66 1.36 -22.51
N ASP A 80 2.67 2.17 -22.11
CA ASP A 80 1.61 1.81 -21.17
C ASP A 80 2.12 1.63 -19.72
N TRP A 81 3.07 2.49 -19.28
CA TRP A 81 3.43 2.65 -17.87
C TRP A 81 2.23 3.17 -17.07
N ILE A 82 1.55 2.28 -16.35
CA ILE A 82 0.29 2.60 -15.65
C ILE A 82 0.42 3.42 -14.35
N PRO A 83 1.52 3.35 -13.56
CA PRO A 83 1.65 4.21 -12.39
C PRO A 83 1.63 5.67 -12.80
N ASN A 84 0.88 6.49 -12.07
CA ASN A 84 0.65 7.88 -12.44
C ASN A 84 2.00 8.63 -12.60
N PRO A 85 2.23 9.32 -13.74
CA PRO A 85 3.53 9.92 -14.05
C PRO A 85 4.03 10.96 -13.05
N ALA A 86 3.11 11.66 -12.37
CA ALA A 86 3.43 12.74 -11.45
C ALA A 86 3.75 12.25 -10.03
N ASN A 87 3.12 11.16 -9.58
CA ASN A 87 3.18 10.73 -8.18
C ASN A 87 3.45 9.24 -7.97
N GLY A 88 3.58 8.46 -9.06
CA GLY A 88 3.79 7.01 -9.02
C GLY A 88 2.59 6.20 -8.53
N ILE A 89 1.45 6.81 -8.20
CA ILE A 89 0.29 6.08 -7.65
C ILE A 89 -0.29 5.11 -8.66
N VAL A 90 -0.62 3.91 -8.18
CA VAL A 90 -1.42 2.91 -8.87
C VAL A 90 -2.51 2.41 -7.91
N HIS A 91 -3.78 2.64 -8.26
CA HIS A 91 -4.93 2.24 -7.44
C HIS A 91 -6.08 1.63 -8.29
N GLY A 92 -5.86 1.44 -9.58
CA GLY A 92 -6.79 0.79 -10.51
C GLY A 92 -6.16 -0.44 -11.17
N PHE A 93 -6.76 -0.94 -12.24
CA PHE A 93 -6.29 -2.12 -12.99
C PHE A 93 -6.22 -3.41 -12.16
N GLY A 94 -6.92 -3.44 -11.02
CA GLY A 94 -6.86 -4.57 -10.08
C GLY A 94 -5.62 -4.58 -9.20
N PHE A 95 -4.80 -3.52 -9.17
CA PHE A 95 -3.57 -3.48 -8.38
C PHE A 95 -3.80 -3.76 -6.90
N GLY A 96 -4.86 -3.21 -6.31
CA GLY A 96 -5.23 -3.46 -4.91
C GLY A 96 -5.58 -4.92 -4.62
N GLN A 97 -5.76 -5.76 -5.63
CA GLN A 97 -6.02 -7.20 -5.53
C GLN A 97 -4.92 -8.05 -6.20
N SER A 98 -3.80 -7.42 -6.56
CA SER A 98 -2.63 -8.09 -7.13
C SER A 98 -1.95 -8.99 -6.10
N ASP A 99 -1.23 -9.99 -6.60
CA ASP A 99 -0.45 -10.91 -5.76
C ASP A 99 0.65 -10.16 -4.99
N PHE A 100 1.20 -9.08 -5.56
CA PHE A 100 2.10 -8.16 -4.85
C PHE A 100 1.46 -7.61 -3.58
N MET A 101 0.26 -7.06 -3.68
CA MET A 101 -0.43 -6.48 -2.53
C MET A 101 -0.84 -7.56 -1.52
N TRP A 102 -1.28 -8.73 -1.98
CA TRP A 102 -1.61 -9.84 -1.09
C TRP A 102 -0.40 -10.39 -0.35
N HIS A 103 0.75 -10.53 -1.03
CA HIS A 103 2.02 -10.91 -0.41
C HIS A 103 2.37 -9.99 0.76
N LEU A 104 2.35 -8.67 0.54
CA LEU A 104 2.66 -7.69 1.59
C LEU A 104 1.69 -7.74 2.77
N ARG A 105 0.38 -7.90 2.52
CA ARG A 105 -0.65 -7.96 3.57
C ARG A 105 -0.55 -9.22 4.43
N LEU A 106 -0.01 -10.30 3.87
CA LEU A 106 0.09 -11.59 4.54
C LEU A 106 1.38 -11.76 5.34
N LEU A 107 2.37 -10.89 5.14
CA LEU A 107 3.60 -10.88 5.93
C LEU A 107 3.29 -10.89 7.44
N PRO A 108 3.82 -11.85 8.21
CA PRO A 108 3.49 -12.00 9.63
C PRO A 108 3.74 -10.72 10.44
N ARG A 109 4.87 -10.05 10.18
CA ARG A 109 5.29 -8.85 10.93
C ARG A 109 4.48 -7.61 10.55
N VAL A 110 3.94 -7.53 9.33
CA VAL A 110 2.96 -6.50 8.95
C VAL A 110 1.66 -6.69 9.75
N LYS A 111 1.14 -7.92 9.82
CA LYS A 111 -0.06 -8.22 10.63
C LYS A 111 0.19 -7.96 12.11
N ALA A 112 1.35 -8.36 12.64
CA ALA A 112 1.74 -8.12 14.02
C ALA A 112 1.76 -6.63 14.39
N ALA A 113 2.21 -5.77 13.46
CA ALA A 113 2.23 -4.33 13.67
C ALA A 113 0.82 -3.77 13.88
N PHE A 114 -0.11 -4.11 12.99
CA PHE A 114 -1.50 -3.68 13.14
C PHE A 114 -2.20 -4.33 14.33
N ALA A 115 -1.89 -5.59 14.64
CA ALA A 115 -2.46 -6.27 15.79
C ALA A 115 -2.00 -5.64 17.11
N THR A 116 -0.76 -5.16 17.17
CA THR A 116 -0.22 -4.38 18.30
C THR A 116 -0.97 -3.07 18.46
N ILE A 117 -1.10 -2.28 17.38
CA ILE A 117 -1.80 -0.99 17.39
C ILE A 117 -3.25 -1.13 17.87
N TRP A 118 -3.94 -2.18 17.41
CA TRP A 118 -5.36 -2.39 17.73
C TRP A 118 -5.62 -3.30 18.93
N SER A 119 -4.57 -3.87 19.52
CA SER A 119 -4.67 -4.87 20.60
C SER A 119 -5.60 -6.05 20.24
N THR A 120 -5.60 -6.48 18.98
CA THR A 120 -6.37 -7.64 18.49
C THR A 120 -5.82 -8.18 17.18
N ASP A 121 -5.87 -9.49 17.01
CA ASP A 121 -5.56 -10.20 15.76
C ASP A 121 -6.76 -10.31 14.80
N ASP A 122 -7.96 -10.00 15.29
CA ASP A 122 -9.22 -10.05 14.55
C ASP A 122 -9.36 -8.83 13.62
N LEU A 123 -8.53 -8.79 12.57
CA LEU A 123 -8.37 -7.64 11.68
C LEU A 123 -9.00 -7.82 10.29
N LEU A 124 -9.46 -6.72 9.69
CA LEU A 124 -9.74 -6.59 8.27
C LEU A 124 -8.67 -5.75 7.60
N VAL A 125 -8.37 -6.01 6.32
CA VAL A 125 -7.37 -5.25 5.55
C VAL A 125 -7.99 -4.38 4.46
N SER A 126 -7.37 -3.25 4.10
CA SER A 126 -7.79 -2.44 2.96
C SER A 126 -7.37 -3.08 1.63
N PHE A 127 -8.10 -2.78 0.56
CA PHE A 127 -7.72 -3.13 -0.80
C PHE A 127 -7.09 -1.92 -1.51
N ASP A 128 -6.19 -1.23 -0.81
CA ASP A 128 -5.57 -0.01 -1.30
C ASP A 128 -4.63 -0.23 -2.49
N GLY A 129 -4.26 0.90 -3.10
CA GLY A 129 -3.21 0.98 -4.11
C GLY A 129 -1.78 0.99 -3.53
N GLY A 130 -0.89 1.60 -4.29
CA GLY A 130 0.51 1.79 -3.90
C GLY A 130 1.20 2.81 -4.79
N ASN A 131 2.51 2.95 -4.66
CA ASN A 131 3.35 3.72 -5.58
C ASN A 131 4.43 2.87 -6.23
N ILE A 132 4.73 3.19 -7.49
CA ILE A 132 5.91 2.69 -8.21
C ILE A 132 6.59 3.88 -8.85
N PHE A 133 7.77 4.25 -8.34
CA PHE A 133 8.51 5.43 -8.78
C PHE A 133 9.60 5.09 -9.78
N ARG A 134 9.57 5.76 -10.93
CA ARG A 134 10.58 5.60 -11.98
C ARG A 134 11.92 6.24 -11.59
N PRO A 135 13.05 5.74 -12.13
CA PRO A 135 14.35 6.31 -11.88
C PRO A 135 14.53 7.67 -12.57
N TRP A 136 14.17 8.76 -11.89
CA TRP A 136 14.28 10.10 -12.45
C TRP A 136 15.71 10.52 -12.81
N LYS A 137 16.73 9.84 -12.26
CA LYS A 137 18.14 10.01 -12.69
C LYS A 137 18.40 9.50 -14.11
N TYR A 138 17.63 8.51 -14.58
CA TYR A 138 17.64 8.06 -15.98
C TYR A 138 16.95 9.08 -16.90
N LYS A 139 15.78 9.57 -16.48
CA LYS A 139 15.01 10.59 -17.22
C LYS A 139 14.42 11.63 -16.26
N ARG A 140 14.97 12.86 -16.30
CA ARG A 140 14.63 13.94 -15.35
C ARG A 140 13.14 14.24 -15.25
N SER A 141 12.40 14.10 -16.35
CA SER A 141 10.95 14.32 -16.39
C SER A 141 10.13 13.28 -15.61
N TRP A 142 10.75 12.22 -15.10
CA TRP A 142 10.13 11.26 -14.18
C TRP A 142 10.28 11.67 -12.71
N LEU A 143 10.90 12.82 -12.43
CA LEU A 143 10.91 13.36 -11.07
C LEU A 143 9.46 13.57 -10.61
N THR A 144 9.16 13.02 -9.44
CA THR A 144 7.87 13.17 -8.78
C THR A 144 7.54 14.65 -8.58
N SER A 145 6.34 15.05 -8.99
CA SER A 145 5.78 16.35 -8.61
C SER A 145 5.56 16.33 -7.11
N GLY A 146 6.07 17.30 -6.36
CA GLY A 146 5.74 17.36 -4.95
C GLY A 146 4.37 18.00 -4.68
N GLY A 147 4.17 18.51 -3.48
CA GLY A 147 2.92 19.06 -2.99
C GLY A 147 2.05 18.02 -2.27
N TRP A 148 2.69 17.00 -1.68
CA TRP A 148 2.06 15.80 -1.15
C TRP A 148 1.98 15.72 0.38
N TYR A 149 2.24 16.78 1.15
CA TYR A 149 1.87 16.69 2.57
C TYR A 149 0.34 16.62 2.69
N HIS A 150 -0.14 15.54 3.25
CA HIS A 150 -1.53 15.23 3.54
C HIS A 150 -1.54 14.09 4.55
N CYS A 151 -2.68 13.82 5.18
CA CYS A 151 -2.93 12.51 5.75
C CYS A 151 -3.87 11.76 4.82
N ASP A 152 -3.62 10.47 4.62
CA ASP A 152 -4.42 9.60 3.76
C ASP A 152 -5.91 9.53 4.18
N GLN A 153 -6.19 9.87 5.44
CA GLN A 153 -7.52 10.00 6.02
C GLN A 153 -7.89 11.47 6.34
N ASN A 154 -7.48 12.45 5.53
CA ASN A 154 -7.91 13.85 5.67
C ASN A 154 -7.82 14.69 4.38
N ALA A 155 -8.20 15.98 4.49
CA ALA A 155 -8.18 16.95 3.40
C ALA A 155 -6.98 17.92 3.48
N ARG A 156 -6.00 17.69 2.58
CA ARG A 156 -5.08 18.62 1.86
C ARG A 156 -3.94 19.45 2.55
N PHE A 157 -2.78 19.41 1.84
CA PHE A 157 -1.62 20.35 1.64
C PHE A 157 -0.41 20.29 2.62
N LYS A 158 0.89 20.53 2.29
CA LYS A 158 1.79 20.59 1.08
C LYS A 158 3.31 20.53 1.47
N ASP A 159 4.20 20.26 0.48
CA ASP A 159 5.69 20.51 0.32
C ASP A 159 6.56 19.34 -0.25
N ASP A 160 7.73 19.66 -0.84
CA ASP A 160 8.51 18.83 -1.80
C ASP A 160 9.91 18.44 -1.26
N TRP A 161 10.31 17.16 -1.40
CA TRP A 161 11.66 16.66 -1.08
C TRP A 161 12.30 15.95 -2.29
N VAL A 162 13.62 16.04 -2.46
CA VAL A 162 14.39 15.42 -3.57
C VAL A 162 15.52 14.54 -3.01
N ASP A 163 15.59 13.29 -3.48
CA ASP A 163 16.62 12.30 -3.12
C ASP A 163 17.96 12.56 -3.84
N HIS A 164 19.12 12.30 -3.21
CA HIS A 164 20.45 12.49 -3.79
C HIS A 164 21.24 11.19 -4.04
N THR A 165 20.72 10.00 -3.71
CA THR A 165 21.46 8.71 -3.72
C THR A 165 22.01 8.30 -5.10
N PRO A 166 23.33 8.03 -5.28
CA PRO A 166 23.95 7.74 -6.59
C PRO A 166 23.39 6.47 -7.28
N PRO A 167 23.36 6.41 -8.63
CA PRO A 167 22.81 5.28 -9.36
C PRO A 167 23.67 4.01 -9.19
N GLN A 168 23.00 2.87 -9.03
CA GLN A 168 23.61 1.54 -9.00
C GLN A 168 23.64 0.93 -10.41
N GLU A 169 24.39 -0.16 -10.60
CA GLU A 169 24.48 -0.87 -11.89
C GLU A 169 23.16 -1.60 -12.20
N GLY A 170 22.53 -1.27 -13.33
CA GLY A 170 21.15 -1.67 -13.65
C GLY A 170 20.09 -0.72 -13.07
N TRP A 171 18.97 -0.54 -13.78
CA TRP A 171 17.89 0.35 -13.34
C TRP A 171 16.79 -0.45 -12.65
N GLN A 172 16.33 0.05 -11.51
CA GLN A 172 15.15 -0.41 -10.76
C GLN A 172 14.24 0.80 -10.46
N PRO A 173 12.94 0.59 -10.15
CA PRO A 173 12.13 1.65 -9.56
C PRO A 173 12.80 2.16 -8.28
N ILE A 174 12.87 3.47 -8.09
CA ILE A 174 13.55 4.09 -6.93
C ILE A 174 12.87 3.66 -5.64
N ARG A 175 11.55 3.57 -5.66
CA ARG A 175 10.74 3.19 -4.52
C ARG A 175 9.51 2.44 -5.00
N GLN A 176 9.19 1.39 -4.26
CA GLN A 176 7.98 0.58 -4.41
C GLN A 176 7.26 0.63 -3.08
N VAL A 177 6.00 1.03 -3.08
CA VAL A 177 5.20 1.19 -1.87
C VAL A 177 3.89 0.45 -2.08
N GLY A 178 3.54 -0.47 -1.18
CA GLY A 178 2.20 -1.01 -1.06
C GLY A 178 1.51 -0.39 0.14
N TYR A 179 0.33 0.18 -0.04
CA TYR A 179 -0.43 0.72 1.08
C TYR A 179 -1.19 -0.42 1.77
N VAL A 180 -1.01 -0.52 3.08
CA VAL A 180 -1.72 -1.50 3.91
C VAL A 180 -2.33 -0.75 5.06
N CYS A 181 -3.64 -0.87 5.23
CA CYS A 181 -4.33 -0.47 6.44
C CYS A 181 -5.07 -1.68 6.98
N MET A 182 -5.05 -1.89 8.30
CA MET A 182 -5.89 -2.88 8.95
C MET A 182 -6.66 -2.24 10.10
N THR A 183 -7.89 -2.72 10.33
CA THR A 183 -8.73 -2.29 11.45
C THR A 183 -9.48 -3.49 12.05
N PRO A 184 -9.84 -3.46 13.34
CA PRO A 184 -10.64 -4.49 13.98
C PRO A 184 -11.90 -4.82 13.18
N ARG A 185 -12.17 -6.11 13.00
CA ARG A 185 -13.36 -6.58 12.29
C ARG A 185 -14.65 -6.11 12.92
N LYS A 186 -14.69 -6.02 14.25
CA LYS A 186 -15.86 -5.52 15.01
C LYS A 186 -16.29 -4.10 14.60
N PHE A 187 -15.44 -3.32 13.91
CA PHE A 187 -15.81 -1.98 13.42
C PHE A 187 -16.64 -2.01 12.12
N ALA A 188 -16.67 -3.13 11.40
CA ALA A 188 -17.40 -3.25 10.13
C ALA A 188 -18.80 -3.84 10.31
N SER A 189 -19.81 -3.24 9.69
CA SER A 189 -21.16 -3.82 9.59
C SER A 189 -21.19 -5.03 8.62
N ALA A 190 -22.24 -5.84 8.70
CA ALA A 190 -22.46 -6.94 7.76
C ALA A 190 -22.49 -6.46 6.29
N ASP A 191 -23.16 -5.34 6.01
CA ASP A 191 -23.22 -4.74 4.67
C ASP A 191 -21.82 -4.34 4.16
N VAL A 192 -20.95 -3.81 5.03
CA VAL A 192 -19.57 -3.51 4.64
C VAL A 192 -18.82 -4.77 4.29
N ILE A 193 -19.02 -5.87 5.03
CA ILE A 193 -18.40 -7.15 4.72
C ILE A 193 -18.84 -7.68 3.36
N GLU A 194 -20.14 -7.66 3.06
CA GLU A 194 -20.63 -8.14 1.75
C GLU A 194 -20.07 -7.29 0.60
N LYS A 195 -20.01 -5.96 0.73
CA LYS A 195 -19.37 -5.10 -0.28
C LYS A 195 -17.88 -5.40 -0.46
N ARG A 196 -17.17 -5.74 0.63
CA ARG A 196 -15.75 -6.13 0.56
C ARG A 196 -15.56 -7.47 -0.16
N LYS A 197 -16.43 -8.45 0.11
CA LYS A 197 -16.43 -9.74 -0.60
C LYS A 197 -16.64 -9.53 -2.10
N ASP A 198 -17.62 -8.70 -2.47
CA ASP A 198 -17.86 -8.33 -3.87
C ASP A 198 -16.66 -7.63 -4.51
N ALA A 199 -16.05 -6.66 -3.81
CA ALA A 199 -14.84 -6.00 -4.30
C ALA A 199 -13.67 -6.97 -4.51
N PHE A 200 -13.49 -7.96 -3.63
CA PHE A 200 -12.47 -9.00 -3.84
C PHE A 200 -12.74 -9.81 -5.11
N VAL A 201 -13.95 -10.34 -5.26
CA VAL A 201 -14.35 -11.15 -6.43
C VAL A 201 -14.16 -10.35 -7.73
N ASN A 202 -14.52 -9.07 -7.72
CA ASN A 202 -14.46 -8.20 -8.90
C ASN A 202 -13.13 -7.44 -9.09
N ASN A 203 -12.07 -7.81 -8.35
CA ASN A 203 -10.76 -7.17 -8.41
C ASN A 203 -10.79 -5.64 -8.10
N GLY A 204 -11.79 -5.18 -7.35
CA GLY A 204 -11.95 -3.79 -6.94
C GLY A 204 -10.97 -3.38 -5.84
N SER A 205 -10.42 -2.17 -5.97
CA SER A 205 -9.67 -1.52 -4.90
C SER A 205 -10.61 -0.76 -3.95
N THR A 206 -10.15 -0.43 -2.75
CA THR A 206 -10.90 0.37 -1.76
C THR A 206 -10.03 1.50 -1.22
N SER A 207 -10.60 2.35 -0.36
CA SER A 207 -9.81 3.30 0.44
C SER A 207 -9.09 2.63 1.62
N HIS A 208 -8.34 3.46 2.34
CA HIS A 208 -7.64 3.19 3.60
C HIS A 208 -8.54 2.88 4.81
N TRP A 209 -9.85 2.67 4.63
CA TRP A 209 -10.78 2.34 5.71
C TRP A 209 -11.34 0.93 5.54
N PRO A 210 -10.67 -0.13 6.06
CA PRO A 210 -11.15 -1.50 5.89
C PRO A 210 -12.57 -1.71 6.45
N HIS A 211 -12.94 -0.96 7.49
CA HIS A 211 -14.25 -1.01 8.14
C HIS A 211 -15.31 -0.07 7.54
N LYS A 212 -14.95 0.81 6.59
CA LYS A 212 -15.89 1.64 5.84
C LYS A 212 -15.73 1.36 4.36
N PHE A 213 -16.74 0.80 3.72
CA PHE A 213 -16.63 0.52 2.30
C PHE A 213 -16.66 1.81 1.49
N VAL A 214 -15.51 2.20 0.95
CA VAL A 214 -15.35 3.27 -0.04
C VAL A 214 -14.65 2.65 -1.25
N SER A 215 -15.32 2.69 -2.40
CA SER A 215 -14.80 2.14 -3.64
C SER A 215 -13.59 2.97 -4.12
N GLY A 216 -12.53 2.27 -4.53
CA GLY A 216 -11.34 2.85 -5.15
C GLY A 216 -11.37 2.68 -6.67
N GLY A 217 -10.23 2.31 -7.26
CA GLY A 217 -10.14 2.07 -8.70
C GLY A 217 -10.67 0.69 -9.12
N PRO A 218 -11.38 0.60 -10.26
CA PRO A 218 -11.85 -0.67 -10.80
C PRO A 218 -10.71 -1.46 -11.45
N ALA A 219 -10.94 -2.75 -11.65
CA ALA A 219 -10.13 -3.59 -12.53
C ALA A 219 -10.43 -3.30 -14.01
N LEU A 220 -9.62 -3.87 -14.90
CA LEU A 220 -9.96 -3.87 -16.33
C LEU A 220 -11.24 -4.70 -16.56
N PRO A 221 -12.13 -4.31 -17.49
CA PRO A 221 -13.37 -5.05 -17.75
C PRO A 221 -13.17 -6.53 -18.10
N THR A 222 -12.01 -6.89 -18.63
CA THR A 222 -11.65 -8.25 -19.03
C THR A 222 -10.95 -9.05 -17.91
N THR A 223 -10.79 -8.47 -16.72
CA THR A 223 -10.12 -9.14 -15.60
C THR A 223 -11.01 -10.26 -15.09
N PRO A 224 -10.54 -11.53 -15.05
CA PRO A 224 -11.32 -12.63 -14.51
C PRO A 224 -11.70 -12.38 -13.05
N GLN A 225 -12.91 -12.78 -12.67
CA GLN A 225 -13.34 -12.75 -11.28
C GLN A 225 -12.50 -13.73 -10.44
N LYS A 226 -12.22 -13.34 -9.19
CA LYS A 226 -11.52 -14.21 -8.23
C LYS A 226 -12.50 -15.18 -7.57
N ASP A 227 -12.04 -16.41 -7.36
CA ASP A 227 -12.77 -17.44 -6.62
C ASP A 227 -12.34 -17.44 -5.14
N PRO A 228 -13.24 -17.08 -4.19
CA PRO A 228 -12.95 -17.10 -2.75
C PRO A 228 -12.53 -18.47 -2.20
N GLU A 229 -12.88 -19.57 -2.85
CA GLU A 229 -12.51 -20.92 -2.41
C GLU A 229 -11.06 -21.29 -2.73
N THR A 230 -10.39 -20.52 -3.58
CA THR A 230 -9.00 -20.78 -4.00
C THR A 230 -7.94 -20.06 -3.15
N ILE A 231 -8.36 -19.13 -2.28
CA ILE A 231 -7.46 -18.33 -1.45
C ILE A 231 -7.25 -18.94 -0.07
N SER A 232 -6.12 -18.59 0.55
CA SER A 232 -5.78 -19.05 1.91
C SER A 232 -6.80 -18.62 2.96
N LYS A 233 -6.87 -19.36 4.07
CA LYS A 233 -7.69 -19.02 5.23
C LYS A 233 -7.38 -17.62 5.75
N GLU A 234 -6.10 -17.23 5.76
CA GLU A 234 -5.64 -15.92 6.21
C GLU A 234 -6.17 -14.80 5.32
N GLN A 235 -6.15 -14.97 3.99
CA GLN A 235 -6.76 -14.02 3.06
C GLN A 235 -8.27 -13.92 3.31
N ARG A 236 -8.94 -15.06 3.42
CA ARG A 236 -10.38 -15.14 3.69
C ARG A 236 -10.75 -14.34 4.94
N LEU A 237 -10.02 -14.55 6.04
CA LEU A 237 -10.19 -13.81 7.29
C LEU A 237 -9.97 -12.30 7.12
N LEU A 238 -8.92 -11.87 6.43
CA LEU A 238 -8.62 -10.44 6.22
C LEU A 238 -9.65 -9.73 5.32
N ILE A 239 -10.31 -10.46 4.42
CA ILE A 239 -11.41 -9.94 3.59
C ILE A 239 -12.68 -9.80 4.44
N GLY A 240 -12.94 -10.78 5.32
CA GLY A 240 -14.12 -10.86 6.18
C GLY A 240 -14.94 -12.13 6.00
N TYR A 241 -14.42 -13.13 5.28
CA TYR A 241 -14.96 -14.50 5.26
C TYR A 241 -14.63 -15.25 6.56
N ASP A 242 -15.26 -16.41 6.75
CA ASP A 242 -14.96 -17.42 7.79
C ASP A 242 -14.91 -16.88 9.23
N ARG A 243 -15.74 -15.86 9.54
CA ARG A 243 -15.91 -15.36 10.90
C ARG A 243 -17.33 -15.59 11.37
N ASP A 244 -17.43 -16.09 12.60
CA ASP A 244 -18.69 -16.43 13.24
C ASP A 244 -19.52 -15.16 13.48
N THR A 245 -20.65 -15.06 12.78
CA THR A 245 -21.59 -13.94 12.90
C THR A 245 -22.38 -13.98 14.20
N SER A 246 -22.30 -15.08 14.97
CA SER A 246 -23.08 -15.27 16.20
C SER A 246 -22.53 -14.53 17.44
N ARG A 247 -21.29 -14.01 17.39
CA ARG A 247 -20.70 -13.22 18.50
C ARG A 247 -21.04 -11.72 18.46
N CYS A 248 -21.78 -11.27 17.46
CA CYS A 248 -22.21 -9.88 17.35
C CYS A 248 -23.56 -9.65 18.03
N VAL A 249 -23.70 -10.08 19.28
CA VAL A 249 -24.83 -9.66 20.14
C VAL A 249 -24.28 -8.58 21.08
N VAL A 250 -24.71 -7.36 20.83
CA VAL A 250 -24.46 -6.19 21.67
C VAL A 250 -24.93 -6.52 23.10
N GLN A 251 -24.02 -6.41 24.08
CA GLN A 251 -24.37 -6.11 25.46
C GLN A 251 -24.21 -4.61 25.69
#